data_AF-A0A833QGP9-F1
#
_entry.id   AF-A0A833QGP9-F1
#
_cell.length_a   1.000
_cell.length_b   1.000
_cell.length_c   1.000
_cell.angle_alpha   90.00
_cell.angle_beta   90.00
_cell.angle_gamma   90.00
#
_symmetry.space_group_name_H-M   'P 1'
#
loop_
_entity.id
_entity.type
_entity.pdbx_description
1 polymer ?
#
loop_
_entity_poly.entity_id
_entity_poly.type
_entity_poly.pdbx_seq_one_letter_code
_entity_poly.pdbx_strand_id
1 'polypeptide(L)'
;MRSIEHHDLQNVLNRQEIELLIILVGERLKARNNKNEGNLNPSADEWNYIGSQFNYRSAQNKRHLPVLKNRWKTLKADFSFFKDLASRSGHGWNEADGIPDVTPEAWEEYIKLLGLI
;
A
#
# COMPACT_ATOMS: atom_id res chain seq x y z
N MET A 1 -14.13 -20.18 11.30
CA MET A 1 -14.12 -18.75 11.68
C MET A 1 -13.01 -18.57 12.71
N ARG A 2 -11.80 -18.16 12.31
CA ARG A 2 -10.67 -18.02 13.25
C ARG A 2 -10.84 -16.71 14.02
N SER A 3 -10.93 -16.81 15.34
CA SER A 3 -10.87 -15.67 16.25
C SER A 3 -9.52 -14.99 16.06
N ILE A 4 -9.51 -13.76 15.56
CA ILE A 4 -8.29 -12.95 15.46
C ILE A 4 -8.02 -12.47 16.89
N GLU A 5 -6.98 -13.02 17.51
CA GLU A 5 -6.61 -12.66 18.88
C GLU A 5 -6.18 -11.19 18.94
N HIS A 6 -6.36 -10.56 20.10
CA HIS A 6 -5.99 -9.16 20.38
C HIS A 6 -4.53 -8.82 20.02
N HIS A 7 -3.64 -9.82 19.96
CA HIS A 7 -2.25 -9.72 19.53
C HIS A 7 -2.08 -9.47 18.03
N ASP A 8 -2.97 -10.00 17.18
CA ASP A 8 -2.91 -9.81 15.72
C ASP A 8 -3.32 -8.39 15.31
N LEU A 9 -4.17 -7.72 16.09
CA LEU A 9 -4.55 -6.32 15.89
C LEU A 9 -3.35 -5.38 16.08
N GLN A 10 -2.35 -5.75 16.89
CA GLN A 10 -1.10 -4.98 17.04
C GLN A 10 -0.13 -5.14 15.86
N ASN A 11 -0.45 -6.00 14.89
CA ASN A 11 0.34 -6.16 13.66
C ASN A 11 -0.34 -5.56 12.43
N VAL A 12 -1.56 -5.07 12.56
CA VAL A 12 -2.28 -4.38 11.49
C VAL A 12 -2.11 -2.88 11.65
N LEU A 13 -1.62 -2.22 10.60
CA LEU A 13 -1.61 -0.76 10.53
C LEU A 13 -3.02 -0.25 10.27
N ASN A 14 -3.45 0.75 11.04
CA ASN A 14 -4.71 1.45 10.80
C ASN A 14 -4.57 2.40 9.59
N ARG A 15 -5.67 3.03 9.17
CA ARG A 15 -5.70 3.93 8.01
C ARG A 15 -4.67 5.07 8.09
N GLN A 16 -4.59 5.77 9.22
CA GLN A 16 -3.67 6.90 9.40
C GLN A 16 -2.21 6.44 9.37
N GLU A 17 -1.93 5.28 9.94
CA GLU A 17 -0.60 4.66 9.90
C GLU A 17 -0.22 4.23 8.47
N ILE A 18 -1.18 3.71 7.69
CA ILE A 18 -0.96 3.39 6.28
C ILE A 18 -0.67 4.66 5.48
N GLU A 19 -1.44 5.72 5.68
CA GLU A 19 -1.24 7.02 5.04
C GLU A 19 0.15 7.60 5.39
N LEU A 20 0.54 7.56 6.67
CA LEU A 20 1.87 8.00 7.11
C LEU A 20 2.99 7.17 6.46
N LEU A 21 2.83 5.85 6.35
CA LEU A 21 3.79 4.98 5.69
C LEU A 21 3.95 5.36 4.21
N ILE A 22 2.85 5.58 3.49
CA ILE A 22 2.85 5.98 2.09
C ILE A 22 3.55 7.32 1.90
N ILE A 23 3.27 8.30 2.77
CA ILE A 23 3.90 9.62 2.74
C ILE A 23 5.42 9.50 2.91
N LEU A 24 5.87 8.82 3.97
CA LEU A 24 7.29 8.68 4.28
C LEU A 24 8.05 7.94 3.17
N VAL A 25 7.47 6.88 2.62
CA VAL A 25 8.05 6.17 1.46
C VAL A 25 8.09 7.11 0.25
N GLY A 26 6.99 7.80 -0.06
CA GLY A 26 6.91 8.73 -1.18
C GLY A 26 7.94 9.85 -1.11
N GLU A 27 8.16 10.43 0.07
CA GLU A 27 9.23 11.41 0.32
C GLU A 27 10.62 10.85 -0.02
N ARG A 28 10.92 9.61 0.42
CA ARG A 28 12.22 8.98 0.12
C ARG A 28 12.38 8.70 -1.37
N LEU A 29 11.34 8.19 -2.02
CA LEU A 29 11.39 7.90 -3.45
C LEU A 29 11.57 9.18 -4.28
N LYS A 30 10.88 10.28 -3.94
CA LYS A 30 11.03 11.59 -4.61
C LYS A 30 12.41 12.21 -4.44
N ALA A 31 13.08 11.95 -3.32
CA ALA A 31 14.43 12.46 -3.06
C ALA A 31 15.53 11.76 -3.88
N ARG A 32 15.21 10.65 -4.56
CA ARG A 32 16.14 9.99 -5.49
C ARG A 32 16.23 10.84 -6.76
N ASN A 33 17.29 11.62 -6.93
CA ASN A 33 17.59 12.30 -8.19
C ASN A 33 17.54 11.29 -9.36
N ASN A 34 16.45 11.27 -10.16
CA ASN A 34 16.08 10.53 -11.38
C ASN A 34 16.68 9.14 -11.74
N LYS A 35 17.59 8.58 -10.96
CA LYS A 35 18.36 7.38 -11.31
C LYS A 35 17.56 6.08 -11.19
N ASN A 36 16.35 6.14 -10.64
CA ASN A 36 15.53 4.98 -10.28
C ASN A 36 14.02 5.24 -10.46
N GLU A 37 13.62 6.09 -11.42
CA GLU A 37 12.21 6.28 -11.75
C GLU A 37 11.57 4.91 -12.04
N GLY A 38 10.63 4.49 -11.20
CA GLY A 38 9.94 3.20 -11.30
C GLY A 38 10.29 2.16 -10.22
N ASN A 39 11.43 2.26 -9.52
CA ASN A 39 11.71 1.34 -8.41
C ASN A 39 11.06 1.81 -7.11
N LEU A 40 9.91 1.23 -6.78
CA LEU A 40 9.15 1.52 -5.56
C LEU A 40 9.70 0.83 -4.29
N ASN A 41 10.87 0.19 -4.34
CA ASN A 41 11.46 -0.46 -3.17
C ASN A 41 12.45 0.46 -2.46
N PRO A 42 12.19 0.86 -1.20
CA PRO A 42 13.20 1.55 -0.39
C PRO A 42 14.44 0.66 -0.17
N SER A 43 15.62 1.27 -0.17
CA SER A 43 16.89 0.68 0.21
C SER A 43 16.94 0.41 1.72
N ALA A 44 17.99 -0.27 2.19
CA ALA A 44 18.17 -0.53 3.62
C ALA A 44 18.21 0.77 4.45
N ASP A 45 18.95 1.78 3.99
CA ASP A 45 19.08 3.07 4.69
C ASP A 45 17.79 3.87 4.67
N GLU A 46 17.07 3.86 3.55
CA GLU A 46 15.75 4.49 3.46
C GLU A 46 14.74 3.81 4.39
N TRP A 47 14.78 2.48 4.52
CA TRP A 47 13.96 1.75 5.48
C TRP A 47 14.27 2.11 6.93
N ASN A 48 15.56 2.27 7.27
CA ASN A 48 15.96 2.71 8.62
C ASN A 48 15.42 4.11 8.92
N TYR A 49 15.52 5.03 7.95
CA TYR A 49 14.94 6.37 8.05
C TYR A 49 13.41 6.33 8.22
N ILE A 50 12.71 5.58 7.35
CA ILE A 50 11.24 5.45 7.38
C ILE A 50 10.80 4.90 8.73
N GLY A 51 11.43 3.83 9.23
CA GLY A 51 11.10 3.25 10.53
C GLY A 51 11.30 4.21 11.70
N SER A 52 12.39 4.98 11.67
CA SER A 52 12.66 6.02 12.68
C SER A 52 11.62 7.13 12.65
N GLN A 53 11.35 7.71 11.48
CA GLN A 53 10.37 8.79 11.34
C GLN A 53 8.94 8.34 11.62
N PHE A 54 8.58 7.13 11.20
CA PHE A 54 7.28 6.55 11.49
C PHE A 54 7.07 6.48 12.99
N ASN A 55 8.01 5.86 13.71
CA ASN A 55 7.90 5.70 15.16
C ASN A 55 8.00 7.02 15.94
N TYR A 56 8.69 8.02 15.40
CA TYR A 56 8.71 9.37 15.96
C TYR A 56 7.34 10.06 15.80
N ARG A 57 6.71 9.94 14.63
CA ARG A 57 5.43 10.59 14.32
C ARG A 57 4.20 9.81 14.82
N SER A 58 4.32 8.52 15.08
CA SER A 58 3.20 7.67 15.55
C SER A 58 2.91 7.77 17.06
N ALA A 59 3.72 8.54 17.81
CA ALA A 59 3.60 8.94 19.23
C ALA A 59 3.33 7.83 20.26
N GLN A 60 2.24 7.06 20.12
CA GLN A 60 1.77 6.06 21.08
C GLN A 60 1.97 4.61 20.63
N ASN A 61 2.06 4.33 19.32
CA ASN A 61 2.18 2.96 18.81
C ASN A 61 3.42 2.82 17.91
N LYS A 62 4.53 2.39 18.53
CA LYS A 62 5.73 2.03 17.77
C LYS A 62 5.49 0.73 17.01
N ARG A 63 5.89 0.70 15.75
CA ARG A 63 5.79 -0.47 14.89
C ARG A 63 7.18 -0.99 14.59
N HIS A 64 7.30 -2.31 14.60
CA HIS A 64 8.52 -2.97 14.16
C HIS A 64 8.69 -2.80 12.65
N LEU A 65 9.93 -2.57 12.20
CA LEU A 65 10.23 -2.37 10.79
C LEU A 65 9.72 -3.51 9.86
N PRO A 66 9.76 -4.80 10.25
CA PRO A 66 9.16 -5.86 9.45
C PRO A 66 7.66 -5.68 9.18
N VAL A 67 6.89 -5.12 10.11
CA VAL A 67 5.46 -4.84 9.92
C VAL A 67 5.26 -3.79 8.82
N LEU A 68 6.05 -2.71 8.85
CA LEU A 68 6.02 -1.66 7.84
C LEU A 68 6.41 -2.21 6.45
N LYS A 69 7.48 -3.00 6.39
CA LYS A 69 7.96 -3.65 5.15
C LYS A 69 6.92 -4.60 4.57
N ASN A 70 6.29 -5.42 5.39
CA ASN A 70 5.23 -6.33 4.97
C ASN A 70 4.03 -5.56 4.43
N ARG A 71 3.58 -4.50 5.13
CA ARG A 71 2.46 -3.69 4.65
C ARG A 71 2.77 -3.02 3.32
N TRP A 72 3.98 -2.47 3.16
CA TRP A 72 4.41 -1.89 1.89
C TRP A 72 4.47 -2.92 0.76
N LYS A 73 4.89 -4.16 1.04
CA LYS A 73 4.86 -5.25 0.05
C LYS A 73 3.44 -5.48 -0.45
N THR A 74 2.45 -5.56 0.44
CA THR A 74 1.03 -5.71 0.08
C THR A 74 0.52 -4.50 -0.72
N LEU A 75 0.75 -3.28 -0.23
CA LEU A 75 0.30 -2.05 -0.93
C LEU A 75 0.83 -1.94 -2.36
N LYS A 76 2.09 -2.33 -2.61
CA LYS A 76 2.63 -2.37 -3.97
C LYS A 76 1.98 -3.44 -4.84
N ALA A 77 1.66 -4.60 -4.28
CA ALA A 77 0.99 -5.66 -5.01
C ALA A 77 -0.42 -5.19 -5.42
N ASP A 78 -1.17 -4.61 -4.49
CA ASP A 78 -2.49 -4.02 -4.74
C ASP A 78 -2.39 -2.93 -5.81
N PHE A 79 -1.45 -1.98 -5.68
CA PHE A 79 -1.23 -0.93 -6.67
C PHE A 79 -0.86 -1.47 -8.06
N SER A 80 0.02 -2.48 -8.12
CA SER A 80 0.41 -3.08 -9.40
C SER A 80 -0.78 -3.78 -10.06
N PHE A 81 -1.58 -4.49 -9.27
CA PHE A 81 -2.81 -5.12 -9.73
C PHE A 81 -3.83 -4.09 -10.25
N PHE A 82 -4.09 -3.01 -9.51
CA PHE A 82 -4.98 -1.94 -9.99
C PHE A 82 -4.44 -1.22 -11.23
N LYS A 83 -3.13 -1.02 -11.32
CA LYS A 83 -2.49 -0.44 -12.50
C LYS A 83 -2.63 -1.35 -13.72
N ASP A 84 -2.46 -2.65 -13.55
CA ASP A 84 -2.64 -3.64 -14.61
C ASP A 84 -4.11 -3.70 -15.05
N LEU A 85 -5.04 -3.69 -14.09
CA LEU A 85 -6.47 -3.63 -14.36
C LEU A 85 -6.83 -2.36 -15.15
N ALA A 86 -6.37 -1.19 -14.69
CA ALA A 86 -6.57 0.09 -15.36
C ALA A 86 -5.99 0.13 -16.78
N SER A 87 -4.89 -0.61 -17.04
CA SER A 87 -4.30 -0.72 -18.38
C SER A 87 -5.11 -1.62 -19.33
N ARG A 88 -5.88 -2.57 -18.78
CA ARG A 88 -6.70 -3.51 -19.54
C ARG A 88 -8.11 -3.00 -19.75
N SER A 89 -8.61 -2.19 -18.83
CA SER A 89 -9.83 -1.42 -19.04
C SER A 89 -9.56 -0.34 -20.07
N GLY A 90 -10.08 -0.52 -21.30
CA GLY A 90 -10.05 0.52 -22.32
C GLY A 90 -10.82 1.80 -21.96
N HIS A 91 -11.35 1.89 -20.74
CA HIS A 91 -12.18 2.96 -20.21
C HIS A 91 -11.51 3.40 -18.90
N GLY A 92 -11.30 4.71 -18.77
CA GLY A 92 -10.33 5.30 -17.84
C GLY A 92 -10.68 5.17 -16.35
N TRP A 93 -10.11 6.06 -15.55
CA TRP A 93 -10.41 6.15 -14.13
C TRP A 93 -11.65 7.03 -13.93
N ASN A 94 -12.67 6.53 -13.23
CA ASN A 94 -13.79 7.35 -12.81
C ASN A 94 -13.38 8.17 -11.58
N GLU A 95 -13.09 9.45 -11.78
CA GLU A 95 -12.69 10.36 -10.69
C GLU A 95 -13.79 10.59 -9.66
N ALA A 96 -15.07 10.48 -10.03
CA ALA A 96 -16.19 10.69 -9.11
C ALA A 96 -16.30 9.56 -8.10
N ASP A 97 -16.11 8.32 -8.55
CA ASP A 97 -16.26 7.13 -7.72
C ASP A 97 -14.92 6.62 -7.15
N GLY A 98 -13.79 7.15 -7.64
CA GLY A 98 -12.45 6.76 -7.21
C GLY A 98 -12.11 5.31 -7.59
N ILE A 99 -12.68 4.81 -8.68
CA ILE A 99 -12.54 3.43 -9.16
C ILE A 99 -12.33 3.40 -10.68
N PRO A 100 -11.75 2.32 -11.23
CA PRO A 100 -11.71 2.11 -12.68
C PRO A 100 -13.13 2.13 -13.29
N ASP A 101 -13.33 2.89 -14.36
CA ASP A 101 -14.56 2.90 -15.16
C ASP A 101 -14.60 1.63 -16.00
N VAL A 102 -15.08 0.52 -15.43
CA VAL A 102 -15.06 -0.79 -16.09
C VAL A 102 -16.43 -1.44 -16.11
N THR A 103 -16.65 -2.32 -17.09
CA THR A 103 -17.92 -3.01 -17.23
C THR A 103 -18.19 -3.90 -16.01
N PRO A 104 -19.46 -4.19 -15.68
CA PRO A 104 -19.82 -5.06 -14.56
C PRO A 104 -19.14 -6.43 -14.60
N GLU A 105 -18.88 -6.98 -15.80
CA GLU A 105 -18.20 -8.27 -15.98
C GLU A 105 -16.74 -8.21 -15.53
N ALA A 106 -16.04 -7.10 -15.79
CA ALA A 106 -14.69 -6.86 -15.29
C ALA A 106 -14.68 -6.69 -13.76
N TRP A 107 -15.75 -6.11 -13.18
CA TRP A 107 -15.94 -6.07 -11.73
C TRP A 107 -16.14 -7.45 -11.13
N GLU A 108 -16.88 -8.35 -11.77
CA GLU A 108 -17.04 -9.72 -11.28
C GLU A 108 -15.72 -10.51 -11.26
N GLU A 109 -14.89 -10.36 -12.30
CA GLU A 109 -13.53 -10.93 -12.31
C GLU A 109 -12.68 -10.36 -11.17
N TYR A 110 -12.80 -9.06 -10.89
CA TYR A 110 -12.12 -8.38 -9.79
C TYR A 110 -12.49 -8.97 -8.42
N ILE A 111 -13.79 -9.15 -8.12
CA ILE A 111 -14.23 -9.67 -6.82
C ILE A 111 -13.81 -11.14 -6.66
N LYS A 112 -13.84 -11.94 -7.74
CA LYS A 112 -13.34 -13.33 -7.75
C LYS A 112 -11.84 -13.42 -7.48
N LEU A 113 -11.03 -12.56 -8.10
CA LEU A 113 -9.57 -12.54 -7.92
C LEU A 113 -9.16 -12.15 -6.50
N LEU A 114 -9.95 -11.31 -5.82
CA LEU A 114 -9.74 -10.92 -4.43
C LEU A 114 -10.27 -11.94 -3.41
N GLY A 115 -10.93 -13.01 -3.86
CA GLY A 115 -11.53 -14.03 -2.99
C GLY A 115 -12.66 -13.48 -2.11
N LEU A 116 -13.36 -12.44 -2.58
CA LEU A 116 -14.46 -11.78 -1.85
C LEU A 116 -15.85 -12.38 -2.17
N ILE A 117 -15.92 -13.35 -3.09
CA ILE A 117 -17.07 -14.21 -3.42
C ILE A 117 -16.60 -15.59 -3.89
#